data_AF-A0A936F167-F1
#
_entry.id   AF-A0A936F167-F1
#
_cell.length_a   1.000
_cell.length_b   1.000
_cell.length_c   1.000
_cell.angle_alpha   90.00
_cell.angle_beta   90.00
_cell.angle_gamma   90.00
#
_symmetry.space_group_name_H-M   'P 1'
#
loop_
_entity.id
_entity.type
_entity.pdbx_description
1 polymer ?
#
loop_
_entity_poly.entity_id
_entity_poly.type
_entity_poly.pdbx_seq_one_letter_code
_entity_poly.pdbx_strand_id
1 'polypeptide(L)'
;MVDLAAKHEAITIGVIGGGRGGMQLFGFFDSSRLARIRFVVDRSVTAPAMVAAKAKQIPIYTDFEQALKREKVDFVIETTGIEGFDELLTERLAGTHTGILTHGMARLMIQVMAEHRQHTQDEVSDVVHPIKDRLATGLQGSQAIVKEINQVMSSMQMLALNASIEAAKAGTHGRGFAVVADQMGKSVDTVRALTQEIESVNANIIQVSTQIDSILEMLK
;
A
#
# COMPACT_ATOMS: atom_id res chain seq x y z
N MET A 1 -18.98 -33.63 -2.35
CA MET A 1 -17.72 -33.06 -2.85
C MET A 1 -17.79 -33.08 -4.36
N VAL A 2 -18.26 -31.99 -4.96
CA VAL A 2 -18.25 -31.79 -6.40
C VAL A 2 -17.03 -30.95 -6.71
N ASP A 3 -16.23 -31.47 -7.62
CA ASP A 3 -14.98 -30.90 -8.12
C ASP A 3 -15.21 -29.48 -8.66
N LEU A 4 -14.73 -28.48 -7.92
CA LEU A 4 -14.85 -27.04 -8.23
C LEU A 4 -13.55 -26.48 -8.82
N ALA A 5 -12.70 -27.34 -9.39
CA ALA A 5 -11.48 -26.96 -10.09
C ALA A 5 -11.71 -26.76 -11.61
N ALA A 6 -12.86 -26.23 -12.02
CA ALA A 6 -12.96 -25.62 -13.34
C ALA A 6 -12.21 -24.28 -13.28
N LYS A 7 -11.03 -24.20 -13.91
CA LYS A 7 -10.38 -22.92 -14.23
C LYS A 7 -11.38 -22.10 -15.04
N HIS A 8 -12.13 -21.20 -14.42
CA HIS A 8 -12.92 -20.22 -15.15
C HIS A 8 -11.96 -19.35 -15.95
N GLU A 9 -12.08 -19.42 -17.28
CA GLU A 9 -11.35 -18.55 -18.19
C GLU A 9 -11.70 -17.09 -17.87
N ALA A 10 -10.69 -16.20 -17.85
CA ALA A 10 -10.92 -14.80 -17.49
C ALA A 10 -11.88 -14.15 -18.50
N ILE A 11 -12.88 -13.43 -17.98
CA ILE A 11 -13.90 -12.75 -18.79
C ILE A 11 -13.21 -11.80 -19.77
N THR A 12 -13.52 -11.93 -21.05
CA THR A 12 -12.90 -11.10 -22.08
C THR A 12 -13.73 -9.86 -22.35
N ILE A 13 -13.06 -8.70 -22.37
CA ILE A 13 -13.71 -7.39 -22.47
C ILE A 13 -13.14 -6.59 -23.64
N GLY A 14 -14.01 -5.98 -24.44
CA GLY A 14 -13.68 -4.91 -25.38
C GLY A 14 -14.09 -3.56 -24.80
N VAL A 15 -13.22 -2.55 -24.87
CA VAL A 15 -13.56 -1.18 -24.44
C VAL A 15 -13.75 -0.30 -25.65
N ILE A 16 -14.92 0.33 -25.80
CA ILE A 16 -15.23 1.28 -26.87
C ILE A 16 -15.42 2.67 -26.25
N GLY A 17 -14.57 3.61 -26.66
CA GLY A 17 -14.35 4.87 -25.97
C GLY A 17 -13.08 4.77 -25.11
N GLY A 18 -12.03 5.47 -25.49
CA GLY A 18 -10.72 5.47 -24.83
C GLY A 18 -10.43 6.75 -24.03
N GLY A 19 -11.42 7.63 -23.90
CA GLY A 19 -11.36 8.86 -23.11
C GLY A 19 -11.23 8.60 -21.59
N ARG A 20 -11.61 9.59 -20.77
CA ARG A 20 -11.44 9.51 -19.31
C ARG A 20 -12.18 8.32 -18.67
N GLY A 21 -13.45 8.12 -19.01
CA GLY A 21 -14.25 7.00 -18.47
C GLY A 21 -13.72 5.64 -18.92
N GLY A 22 -13.40 5.49 -20.21
CA GLY A 22 -12.77 4.30 -20.75
C GLY A 22 -11.42 3.97 -20.08
N MET A 23 -10.60 4.99 -19.79
CA MET A 23 -9.33 4.79 -19.07
C MET A 23 -9.52 4.32 -17.62
N GLN A 24 -10.54 4.83 -16.93
CA GLN A 24 -10.83 4.39 -15.55
C GLN A 24 -11.25 2.92 -15.51
N LEU A 25 -12.16 2.51 -16.40
CA LEU A 25 -12.57 1.12 -16.52
C LEU A 25 -11.41 0.24 -17.03
N PHE A 26 -10.61 0.74 -17.98
CA PHE A 26 -9.40 0.05 -18.43
C PHE A 26 -8.46 -0.26 -17.27
N GLY A 27 -8.11 0.74 -16.45
CA GLY A 27 -7.21 0.53 -15.31
C GLY A 27 -7.77 -0.44 -14.27
N PHE A 28 -9.08 -0.37 -13.99
CA PHE A 28 -9.74 -1.30 -13.09
C PHE A 28 -9.68 -2.75 -13.58
N PHE A 29 -10.02 -3.01 -14.84
CA PHE A 29 -10.01 -4.37 -15.36
C PHE A 29 -8.60 -4.88 -15.66
N ASP A 30 -7.64 -4.02 -16.03
CA ASP A 30 -6.23 -4.38 -16.21
C ASP A 30 -5.55 -4.83 -14.90
N SER A 31 -5.99 -4.28 -13.76
CA SER A 31 -5.52 -4.72 -12.43
C SER A 31 -6.26 -5.95 -11.89
N SER A 32 -7.31 -6.42 -12.58
CA SER A 32 -8.15 -7.53 -12.15
C SER A 32 -7.68 -8.87 -12.73
N ARG A 33 -7.81 -9.95 -11.94
CA ARG A 33 -7.64 -11.33 -12.44
C ARG A 33 -8.91 -11.91 -13.03
N LEU A 34 -10.06 -11.25 -12.83
CA LEU A 34 -11.37 -11.74 -13.25
C LEU A 34 -11.67 -11.44 -14.72
N ALA A 35 -11.06 -10.39 -15.27
CA ALA A 35 -11.29 -9.96 -16.63
C ALA A 35 -9.99 -9.65 -17.36
N ARG A 36 -10.03 -9.74 -18.68
CA ARG A 36 -8.92 -9.43 -19.57
C ARG A 36 -9.41 -8.56 -20.71
N ILE A 37 -8.78 -7.40 -20.87
CA ILE A 37 -9.07 -6.49 -21.97
C ILE A 37 -8.45 -7.06 -23.26
N ARG A 38 -9.28 -7.28 -24.28
CA ARG A 38 -8.88 -7.82 -25.58
C ARG A 38 -8.61 -6.73 -26.61
N PHE A 39 -9.32 -5.62 -26.51
CA PHE A 39 -9.07 -4.47 -27.38
C PHE A 39 -9.60 -3.18 -26.76
N VAL A 40 -9.09 -2.06 -27.28
CA VAL A 40 -9.63 -0.71 -27.02
C VAL A 40 -9.91 -0.02 -28.35
N VAL A 41 -11.03 0.71 -28.40
CA VAL A 41 -11.43 1.50 -29.55
C VAL A 41 -11.58 2.96 -29.15
N ASP A 42 -10.97 3.87 -29.91
CA ASP A 42 -11.28 5.29 -29.85
C ASP A 42 -10.93 5.93 -31.20
N ARG A 43 -11.67 6.97 -31.61
CA ARG A 43 -11.37 7.73 -32.83
C ARG A 43 -9.99 8.39 -32.74
N SER A 44 -9.58 8.78 -31.53
CA SER A 44 -8.28 9.36 -31.25
C SER A 44 -7.30 8.30 -30.75
N VAL A 45 -6.25 8.05 -31.53
CA VAL A 45 -5.14 7.16 -31.12
C VAL A 45 -4.35 7.69 -29.92
N THR A 46 -4.52 8.97 -29.57
CA THR A 46 -3.89 9.59 -28.39
C THR A 46 -4.79 9.57 -27.16
N ALA A 47 -6.00 9.01 -27.25
CA ALA A 47 -6.89 8.87 -26.10
C ALA A 47 -6.20 8.04 -24.99
N PRO A 48 -6.39 8.37 -23.69
CA PRO A 48 -5.61 7.77 -22.61
C PRO A 48 -5.64 6.23 -22.59
N ALA A 49 -6.81 5.62 -22.78
CA ALA A 49 -6.91 4.15 -22.78
C ALA A 49 -6.25 3.52 -24.01
N MET A 50 -6.22 4.22 -25.16
CA MET A 50 -5.53 3.74 -26.37
C MET A 50 -4.01 3.71 -26.16
N VAL A 51 -3.47 4.75 -25.54
CA VAL A 51 -2.03 4.83 -25.20
C VAL A 51 -1.67 3.73 -24.20
N ALA A 52 -2.47 3.55 -23.15
CA ALA A 52 -2.26 2.51 -22.15
C ALA A 52 -2.35 1.09 -22.74
N ALA A 53 -3.35 0.84 -23.58
CA ALA A 53 -3.51 -0.43 -24.30
C ALA A 53 -2.30 -0.73 -25.19
N LYS A 54 -1.85 0.25 -25.99
CA LYS A 54 -0.69 0.11 -26.86
C LYS A 54 0.59 -0.23 -26.10
N ALA A 55 0.84 0.44 -24.96
CA ALA A 55 2.00 0.17 -24.12
C ALA A 55 2.01 -1.28 -23.59
N LYS A 56 0.83 -1.86 -23.39
CA LYS A 56 0.61 -3.25 -22.94
C LYS A 56 0.42 -4.24 -24.08
N GLN A 57 0.62 -3.82 -25.33
CA GLN A 57 0.45 -4.65 -26.53
C GLN A 57 -0.99 -5.20 -26.69
N ILE A 58 -1.97 -4.50 -26.13
CA ILE A 58 -3.40 -4.80 -26.35
C ILE A 58 -3.80 -4.18 -27.70
N PRO A 59 -4.48 -4.92 -28.58
CA PRO A 59 -4.99 -4.40 -29.86
C PRO A 59 -5.78 -3.11 -29.70
N ILE A 60 -5.49 -2.13 -30.56
CA ILE A 60 -6.22 -0.86 -30.61
C ILE A 60 -6.82 -0.64 -32.00
N TYR A 61 -7.99 -0.02 -32.04
CA TYR A 61 -8.71 0.24 -33.28
C TYR A 61 -9.29 1.67 -33.28
N THR A 62 -9.37 2.30 -34.44
CA THR A 62 -10.10 3.57 -34.61
C THR A 62 -11.52 3.37 -35.12
N ASP A 63 -11.84 2.14 -35.53
CA ASP A 63 -13.15 1.69 -35.99
C ASP A 63 -13.59 0.47 -35.16
N PHE A 64 -14.73 0.60 -34.50
CA PHE A 64 -15.25 -0.45 -33.65
C PHE A 64 -15.76 -1.65 -34.43
N GLU A 65 -16.26 -1.47 -35.67
CA GLU A 65 -16.73 -2.60 -36.47
C GLU A 65 -15.56 -3.52 -36.86
N GLN A 66 -14.40 -2.93 -37.15
CA GLN A 66 -13.18 -3.69 -37.40
C GLN A 66 -12.74 -4.47 -36.16
N ALA A 67 -12.83 -3.85 -34.98
CA ALA A 67 -12.49 -4.50 -33.71
C ALA A 67 -13.40 -5.72 -33.46
N LEU A 68 -14.72 -5.54 -33.56
CA LEU A 68 -15.71 -6.60 -33.31
C LEU A 68 -15.63 -7.77 -34.31
N LYS A 69 -15.20 -7.51 -35.55
CA LYS A 69 -14.97 -8.57 -36.55
C LYS A 69 -13.72 -9.41 -36.24
N ARG A 70 -12.69 -8.81 -35.64
CA ARG A 70 -11.39 -9.46 -35.40
C ARG A 70 -11.30 -10.10 -34.01
N GLU A 71 -11.91 -9.46 -33.02
CA GLU A 71 -11.78 -9.81 -31.61
C GLU A 71 -13.14 -10.26 -31.06
N LYS A 72 -13.21 -11.51 -30.63
CA LYS A 72 -14.37 -12.02 -29.89
C LYS A 72 -14.19 -11.74 -28.41
N VAL A 73 -15.24 -11.21 -27.78
CA VAL A 73 -15.27 -10.86 -26.36
C VAL A 73 -16.59 -11.27 -25.73
N ASP A 74 -16.56 -11.55 -24.44
CA ASP A 74 -17.77 -11.83 -23.65
C ASP A 74 -18.56 -10.56 -23.40
N PHE A 75 -17.88 -9.43 -23.19
CA PHE A 75 -18.53 -8.13 -22.96
C PHE A 75 -17.87 -7.00 -23.75
N VAL A 76 -18.69 -6.06 -24.19
CA VAL A 76 -18.26 -4.75 -24.69
C VAL A 76 -18.69 -3.68 -23.70
N ILE A 77 -17.75 -2.82 -23.32
CA ILE A 77 -18.00 -1.65 -22.49
C ILE A 77 -18.05 -0.43 -23.38
N GLU A 78 -19.23 0.18 -23.48
CA GLU A 78 -19.44 1.46 -24.11
C GLU A 78 -19.08 2.58 -23.12
N THR A 79 -18.19 3.48 -23.52
CA THR A 79 -17.88 4.71 -22.77
C THR A 79 -17.76 5.93 -23.68
N THR A 80 -18.34 5.88 -24.89
CA THR A 80 -18.21 6.97 -25.86
C THR A 80 -19.12 8.14 -25.51
N GLY A 81 -20.29 7.85 -24.93
CA GLY A 81 -21.31 8.86 -24.62
C GLY A 81 -21.97 9.47 -25.85
N ILE A 82 -21.84 8.81 -27.01
CA ILE A 82 -22.46 9.24 -28.25
C ILE A 82 -23.93 8.80 -28.23
N GLU A 83 -24.84 9.75 -28.44
CA GLU A 83 -26.27 9.48 -28.55
C GLU A 83 -26.57 8.53 -29.73
N GLY A 84 -27.43 7.53 -29.52
CA GLY A 84 -27.75 6.52 -30.54
C GLY A 84 -26.74 5.38 -30.67
N PHE A 85 -25.61 5.44 -29.95
CA PHE A 85 -24.54 4.45 -30.09
C PHE A 85 -24.84 3.13 -29.37
N ASP A 86 -25.59 3.17 -28.27
CA ASP A 86 -26.05 1.97 -27.56
C ASP A 86 -26.97 1.13 -28.46
N GLU A 87 -27.88 1.77 -29.21
CA GLU A 87 -28.76 1.11 -30.18
C GLU A 87 -27.95 0.49 -31.33
N LEU A 88 -26.98 1.24 -31.86
CA LEU A 88 -26.09 0.77 -32.92
C LEU A 88 -25.29 -0.46 -32.47
N LEU A 89 -24.70 -0.43 -31.27
CA LEU A 89 -23.97 -1.58 -30.74
C LEU A 89 -24.89 -2.79 -30.54
N THR A 90 -26.11 -2.57 -30.06
CA THR A 90 -27.10 -3.63 -29.87
C THR A 90 -27.48 -4.29 -31.20
N GLU A 91 -27.70 -3.51 -32.25
CA GLU A 91 -27.97 -4.02 -33.59
C GLU A 91 -26.78 -4.81 -34.13
N ARG A 92 -25.56 -4.28 -33.99
CA ARG A 92 -24.33 -4.92 -34.51
C ARG A 92 -23.98 -6.22 -33.79
N LEU A 93 -24.32 -6.33 -32.52
CA LEU A 93 -24.05 -7.51 -31.69
C LEU A 93 -25.27 -8.44 -31.61
N ALA A 94 -26.37 -8.14 -32.29
CA ALA A 94 -27.55 -9.00 -32.34
C ALA A 94 -27.18 -10.40 -32.85
N GLY A 95 -27.60 -11.44 -32.11
CA GLY A 95 -27.29 -12.84 -32.42
C GLY A 95 -25.88 -13.29 -32.01
N THR A 96 -25.08 -12.42 -31.40
CA THR A 96 -23.82 -12.80 -30.74
C THR A 96 -24.08 -13.15 -29.27
N HIS A 97 -23.09 -13.78 -28.61
CA HIS A 97 -23.13 -14.04 -27.16
C HIS A 97 -22.45 -12.92 -26.35
N THR A 98 -22.13 -11.80 -26.99
CA THR A 98 -21.42 -10.67 -26.37
C THR A 98 -22.41 -9.77 -25.64
N GLY A 99 -22.25 -9.63 -24.33
CA GLY A 99 -23.01 -8.68 -23.51
C GLY A 99 -22.54 -7.24 -23.73
N ILE A 100 -23.43 -6.27 -23.51
CA ILE A 100 -23.13 -4.84 -23.64
C ILE A 100 -23.29 -4.19 -22.27
N LEU A 101 -22.23 -3.54 -21.79
CA LEU A 101 -22.30 -2.56 -20.73
C LEU A 101 -22.45 -1.19 -21.38
N THR A 102 -23.68 -0.67 -21.41
CA THR A 102 -24.04 0.58 -22.09
C THR A 102 -23.42 1.80 -21.42
N HIS A 103 -23.50 2.96 -22.10
CA HIS A 103 -22.96 4.22 -21.58
C HIS A 103 -23.40 4.52 -20.15
N GLY A 104 -24.71 4.46 -19.91
CA GLY A 104 -25.31 4.78 -18.62
C GLY A 104 -24.85 3.83 -17.52
N MET A 105 -24.74 2.54 -17.83
CA MET A 105 -24.25 1.53 -16.90
C MET A 105 -22.76 1.70 -16.61
N ALA A 106 -21.95 2.00 -17.63
CA ALA A 106 -20.54 2.28 -17.48
C ALA A 106 -20.31 3.52 -16.60
N ARG A 107 -21.10 4.57 -16.80
CA ARG A 107 -21.04 5.79 -15.98
C ARG A 107 -21.44 5.54 -14.54
N LEU A 108 -22.52 4.78 -14.30
CA LEU A 108 -22.92 4.38 -12.95
C LEU A 108 -21.83 3.54 -12.28
N MET A 109 -21.25 2.58 -12.99
CA MET A 109 -20.15 1.75 -12.50
C MET A 109 -18.94 2.60 -12.10
N ILE A 110 -18.53 3.54 -12.95
CA ILE A 110 -17.46 4.50 -12.66
C ILE A 110 -17.77 5.29 -11.37
N GLN A 111 -18.99 5.80 -11.23
CA GLN A 111 -19.38 6.59 -10.07
C GLN A 111 -19.37 5.76 -8.78
N VAL A 112 -19.94 4.56 -8.79
CA VAL A 112 -19.92 3.64 -7.64
C VAL A 112 -18.49 3.23 -7.29
N MET A 113 -17.63 2.98 -8.29
CA MET A 113 -16.23 2.67 -8.06
C MET A 113 -15.46 3.84 -7.46
N ALA A 114 -15.75 5.08 -7.88
CA ALA A 114 -15.14 6.27 -7.33
C ALA A 114 -15.58 6.50 -5.88
N GLU A 115 -16.87 6.34 -5.59
CA GLU A 115 -17.43 6.43 -4.23
C GLU A 115 -16.86 5.34 -3.32
N HIS A 116 -16.81 4.10 -3.78
CA HIS A 116 -16.23 3.00 -3.01
C HIS A 116 -14.74 3.21 -2.75
N ARG A 117 -13.98 3.70 -3.74
CA ARG A 117 -12.56 4.05 -3.56
C ARG A 117 -12.39 5.14 -2.49
N GLN A 118 -13.21 6.18 -2.54
CA GLN A 118 -13.17 7.25 -1.54
C GLN A 118 -13.50 6.70 -0.15
N HIS A 119 -14.55 5.90 -0.03
CA HIS A 119 -14.91 5.28 1.24
C HIS A 119 -13.79 4.41 1.82
N THR A 120 -13.15 3.57 0.98
CA THR A 120 -12.00 2.77 1.40
C THR A 120 -10.81 3.64 1.80
N GLN A 121 -10.55 4.74 1.10
CA GLN A 121 -9.49 5.69 1.48
C GLN A 121 -9.77 6.33 2.85
N ASP A 122 -11.01 6.74 3.09
CA ASP A 122 -11.44 7.34 4.35
C ASP A 122 -11.34 6.32 5.50
N GLU A 123 -11.83 5.09 5.31
CA GLU A 123 -11.70 4.00 6.29
C GLU A 123 -10.24 3.69 6.64
N VAL A 124 -9.36 3.63 5.63
CA VAL A 124 -7.93 3.39 5.87
C VAL A 124 -7.32 4.57 6.61
N SER A 125 -7.66 5.81 6.24
CA SER A 125 -7.18 7.02 6.90
C SER A 125 -7.58 7.05 8.38
N ASP A 126 -8.84 6.70 8.69
CA ASP A 126 -9.39 6.69 10.05
C ASP A 126 -8.73 5.65 10.95
N VAL A 127 -8.28 4.52 10.39
CA VAL A 127 -7.55 3.48 11.15
C VAL A 127 -6.07 3.84 11.31
N VAL A 128 -5.45 4.41 10.27
CA VAL A 128 -4.01 4.61 10.21
C VAL A 128 -3.55 5.83 11.03
N HIS A 129 -4.29 6.94 10.98
CA HIS A 129 -3.92 8.16 11.72
C HIS A 129 -3.77 7.92 13.24
N PRO A 130 -4.73 7.27 13.93
CA PRO A 130 -4.59 6.98 15.35
C PRO A 130 -3.41 6.04 15.67
N ILE A 131 -3.10 5.09 14.77
CA ILE A 131 -1.93 4.21 14.94
C ILE A 131 -0.65 5.03 14.89
N LYS A 132 -0.52 5.94 13.91
CA LYS A 132 0.63 6.84 13.79
C LYS A 132 0.81 7.70 15.04
N ASP A 133 -0.27 8.28 15.55
CA ASP A 133 -0.22 9.12 16.76
C ASP A 133 0.22 8.34 18.00
N ARG A 134 -0.27 7.09 18.14
CA ARG A 134 0.15 6.20 19.22
C ARG A 134 1.62 5.80 19.11
N LEU A 135 2.11 5.54 17.90
CA LEU A 135 3.54 5.26 17.68
C LEU A 135 4.40 6.46 18.03
N ALA A 136 4.01 7.66 17.60
CA ALA A 136 4.73 8.89 17.92
C ALA A 136 4.79 9.15 19.43
N THR A 137 3.65 8.99 20.12
CA THR A 137 3.57 9.13 21.59
C THR A 137 4.41 8.07 22.30
N GLY A 138 4.34 6.81 21.86
CA GLY A 138 5.12 5.72 22.44
C GLY A 138 6.63 5.91 22.27
N LEU A 139 7.06 6.39 21.10
CA LEU A 139 8.46 6.72 20.82
C LEU A 139 8.98 7.84 21.72
N GLN A 140 8.19 8.91 21.89
CA GLN A 140 8.55 10.02 22.79
C GLN A 140 8.71 9.52 24.24
N GLY A 141 7.78 8.69 24.72
CA GLY A 141 7.88 8.08 26.05
C GLY A 141 9.11 7.18 26.21
N SER A 142 9.37 6.33 25.21
CA SER A 142 10.55 5.45 25.18
C SER A 142 11.86 6.25 25.24
N GLN A 143 11.97 7.33 24.44
CA GLN A 143 13.14 8.22 24.44
C GLN A 143 13.34 8.92 25.79
N ALA A 144 12.25 9.34 26.44
CA ALA A 144 12.32 9.95 27.77
C ALA A 144 12.86 8.95 28.82
N ILE A 145 12.36 7.71 28.81
CA ILE A 145 12.82 6.64 29.70
C ILE A 145 14.30 6.31 29.45
N VAL A 146 14.70 6.17 28.19
CA VAL A 146 16.12 5.94 27.81
C VAL A 146 17.02 7.06 28.35
N LYS A 147 16.58 8.31 28.25
CA LYS A 147 17.31 9.45 28.80
C LYS A 147 17.45 9.38 30.32
N GLU A 148 16.38 9.04 31.04
CA GLU A 148 16.41 8.86 32.50
C GLU A 148 17.32 7.71 32.91
N ILE A 149 17.26 6.56 32.21
CA ILE A 149 18.18 5.44 32.43
C ILE A 149 19.62 5.92 32.29
N ASN A 150 19.96 6.61 31.20
CA ASN A 150 21.31 7.12 30.99
C ASN A 150 21.78 8.07 32.13
N GLN A 151 20.87 8.86 32.71
CA GLN A 151 21.19 9.72 33.85
C GLN A 151 21.43 8.92 35.15
N VAL A 152 20.61 7.91 35.42
CA VAL A 152 20.80 6.99 36.56
C VAL A 152 22.13 6.24 36.41
N MET A 153 22.43 5.79 35.20
CA MET A 153 23.64 5.05 34.85
C MET A 153 24.91 5.87 35.05
N SER A 154 24.89 7.14 34.64
CA SER A 154 25.98 8.08 34.93
C SER A 154 26.21 8.25 36.44
N SER A 155 25.12 8.33 37.21
CA SER A 155 25.19 8.45 38.67
C SER A 155 25.74 7.18 39.32
N MET A 156 25.30 6.00 38.86
CA MET A 156 25.84 4.71 39.30
C MET A 156 27.32 4.57 38.95
N GLN A 157 27.73 5.00 37.76
CA GLN A 157 29.13 4.94 37.34
C GLN A 157 30.03 5.81 38.23
N MET A 158 29.57 7.01 38.58
CA MET A 158 30.25 7.88 39.55
C MET A 158 30.35 7.23 40.94
N LEU A 159 29.27 6.60 41.43
CA LEU A 159 29.27 5.90 42.71
C LEU A 159 30.23 4.70 42.71
N ALA A 160 30.26 3.93 41.62
CA ALA A 160 31.16 2.78 41.46
C ALA A 160 32.62 3.23 41.45
N LEU A 161 32.93 4.33 40.75
CA LEU A 161 34.26 4.92 40.74
C LEU A 161 34.69 5.38 42.13
N ASN A 162 33.83 6.12 42.83
CA ASN A 162 34.12 6.60 44.19
C ASN A 162 34.35 5.42 45.15
N ALA A 163 33.52 4.37 45.06
CA ALA A 163 33.68 3.15 45.86
C ALA A 163 35.00 2.43 45.54
N SER A 164 35.39 2.36 44.26
CA SER A 164 36.66 1.76 43.85
C SER A 164 37.86 2.54 44.37
N ILE A 165 37.80 3.88 44.39
CA ILE A 165 38.87 4.73 44.93
C ILE A 165 39.01 4.52 46.45
N GLU A 166 37.91 4.55 47.19
CA GLU A 166 37.97 4.37 48.65
C GLU A 166 38.39 2.94 49.03
N ALA A 167 37.97 1.95 48.26
CA ALA A 167 38.43 0.57 48.41
C ALA A 167 39.95 0.43 48.20
N ALA A 168 40.51 1.11 47.19
CA ALA A 168 41.95 1.14 46.96
C ALA A 168 42.69 1.83 48.12
N LYS A 169 42.15 2.94 48.62
CA LYS A 169 42.71 3.71 49.73
C LYS A 169 42.72 2.93 51.06
N ALA A 170 41.72 2.09 51.30
CA ALA A 170 41.65 1.20 52.46
C ALA A 170 42.58 -0.03 52.38
N GLY A 171 43.28 -0.23 51.25
CA GLY A 171 44.24 -1.31 51.04
C GLY A 171 43.62 -2.70 51.26
N THR A 172 44.21 -3.50 52.16
CA THR A 172 43.76 -4.88 52.41
C THR A 172 42.34 -4.97 53.00
N HIS A 173 41.89 -3.92 53.70
CA HIS A 173 40.56 -3.84 54.31
C HIS A 173 39.48 -3.48 53.28
N GLY A 174 39.86 -2.88 52.14
CA GLY A 174 38.94 -2.48 51.07
C GLY A 174 38.63 -3.57 50.03
N ARG A 175 39.24 -4.76 50.13
CA ARG A 175 39.13 -5.80 49.09
C ARG A 175 37.68 -6.23 48.79
N GLY A 176 36.82 -6.33 49.80
CA GLY A 176 35.40 -6.64 49.60
C GLY A 176 34.65 -5.54 48.85
N PHE A 177 34.92 -4.27 49.19
CA PHE A 177 34.34 -3.11 48.51
C PHE A 177 34.82 -2.97 47.07
N ALA A 178 36.06 -3.34 46.77
CA ALA A 178 36.59 -3.34 45.41
C ALA A 178 35.83 -4.31 44.49
N VAL A 179 35.48 -5.51 44.98
CA VAL A 179 34.69 -6.49 44.21
C VAL A 179 33.28 -5.96 43.92
N VAL A 180 32.64 -5.33 44.89
CA VAL A 180 31.31 -4.73 44.71
C VAL A 180 31.34 -3.58 43.70
N ALA A 181 32.35 -2.71 43.77
CA ALA A 181 32.53 -1.60 42.83
C ALA A 181 32.73 -2.09 41.39
N ASP A 182 33.55 -3.12 41.19
CA ASP A 182 33.76 -3.75 39.88
C ASP A 182 32.48 -4.38 39.32
N GLN A 183 31.72 -5.10 40.16
CA GLN A 183 30.44 -5.68 39.75
C GLN A 183 29.42 -4.60 39.38
N MET A 184 29.41 -3.47 40.11
CA MET A 184 28.53 -2.34 39.79
C MET A 184 28.91 -1.70 38.45
N GLY A 185 30.21 -1.58 38.13
CA GLY A 185 30.68 -1.14 36.82
C GLY A 185 30.21 -2.05 35.68
N LYS A 186 30.30 -3.38 35.86
CA LYS A 186 29.81 -4.35 34.88
C LYS A 186 28.30 -4.27 34.66
N SER A 187 27.53 -4.06 35.73
CA SER A 187 26.08 -3.81 35.62
C SER A 187 25.78 -2.53 34.84
N VAL A 188 26.60 -1.49 35.03
CA VAL A 188 26.50 -0.24 34.26
C VAL A 188 26.77 -0.48 32.77
N ASP A 189 27.79 -1.27 32.42
CA ASP A 189 28.04 -1.56 31.00
C ASP A 189 26.93 -2.43 30.39
N THR A 190 26.36 -3.36 31.17
CA THR A 190 25.24 -4.21 30.74
C THR A 190 23.98 -3.40 30.45
N VAL A 191 23.57 -2.51 31.35
CA VAL A 191 22.37 -1.69 31.14
C VAL A 191 22.60 -0.69 29.99
N ARG A 192 23.82 -0.18 29.79
CA ARG A 192 24.13 0.65 28.61
C ARG A 192 23.89 -0.10 27.30
N ALA A 193 24.30 -1.37 27.21
CA ALA A 193 24.05 -2.20 26.03
C ALA A 193 22.54 -2.40 25.78
N LEU A 194 21.76 -2.68 26.84
CA LEU A 194 20.30 -2.80 26.74
C LEU A 194 19.65 -1.50 26.25
N THR A 195 20.11 -0.34 26.73
CA THR A 195 19.62 0.96 26.27
C THR A 195 19.90 1.17 24.78
N GLN A 196 21.07 0.76 24.28
CA GLN A 196 21.40 0.81 22.84
C GLN A 196 20.49 -0.09 22.00
N GLU A 197 20.12 -1.27 22.51
CA GLU A 197 19.14 -2.13 21.86
C GLU A 197 17.75 -1.46 21.79
N ILE A 198 17.32 -0.80 22.86
CA ILE A 198 16.06 -0.03 22.86
C ILE A 198 16.10 1.10 21.83
N GLU A 199 17.22 1.82 21.71
CA GLU A 199 17.41 2.85 20.69
C GLU A 199 17.33 2.28 19.27
N SER A 200 17.89 1.08 19.04
CA SER A 200 17.75 0.38 17.76
C SER A 200 16.30 -0.01 17.46
N VAL A 201 15.57 -0.52 18.45
CA VAL A 201 14.14 -0.82 18.32
C VAL A 201 13.34 0.44 18.00
N ASN A 202 13.61 1.55 18.70
CA ASN A 202 12.97 2.84 18.42
C ASN A 202 13.25 3.31 16.98
N ALA A 203 14.47 3.15 16.48
CA ALA A 203 14.82 3.49 15.09
C ALA A 203 14.01 2.65 14.08
N ASN A 204 13.82 1.36 14.33
CA ASN A 204 12.99 0.51 13.50
C ASN A 204 11.51 0.95 13.51
N ILE A 205 10.99 1.36 14.67
CA ILE A 205 9.61 1.89 14.77
C ILE A 205 9.46 3.20 13.98
N ILE A 206 10.47 4.08 13.98
CA ILE A 206 10.48 5.29 13.15
C ILE A 206 10.41 4.91 11.68
N GLN A 207 11.17 3.90 11.22
CA GLN A 207 11.10 3.43 9.84
C GLN A 207 9.69 2.93 9.48
N VAL A 208 9.05 2.15 10.37
CA VAL A 208 7.67 1.70 10.16
C VAL A 208 6.71 2.90 10.05
N SER A 209 6.88 3.93 10.87
CA SER A 209 6.09 5.17 10.79
C SER A 209 6.26 5.86 9.43
N THR A 210 7.49 5.94 8.90
CA THR A 210 7.72 6.50 7.55
C THR A 210 7.11 5.66 6.42
N GLN A 211 7.08 4.33 6.58
CA GLN A 211 6.41 3.44 5.63
C GLN A 211 4.89 3.66 5.63
N ILE A 212 4.30 3.89 6.80
CA ILE A 212 2.88 4.26 6.93
C ILE A 212 2.59 5.55 6.13
N ASP A 213 3.45 6.56 6.23
CA ASP A 213 3.29 7.80 5.47
C ASP A 213 3.33 7.55 3.95
N SER A 214 4.24 6.68 3.49
CA SER A 214 4.28 6.29 2.08
C SER A 214 3.02 5.56 1.62
N ILE A 215 2.41 4.72 2.48
CA ILE A 215 1.15 4.02 2.16
C ILE A 215 0.00 5.02 2.02
N LEU A 216 -0.09 6.00 2.93
CA LEU A 216 -1.11 7.03 2.86
C LEU A 216 -0.98 7.90 1.61
N GLU A 217 0.24 8.21 1.16
CA GLU A 217 0.48 8.93 -0.08
C GLU A 217 0.11 8.11 -1.33
N MET A 218 0.39 6.79 -1.34
CA MET A 218 -0.02 5.92 -2.46
C MET A 218 -1.54 5.78 -2.61
N LEU A 219 -2.29 6.04 -1.54
CA LEU A 219 -3.74 5.99 -1.55
C LEU A 219 -4.37 7.27 -2.08
N LYS A 220 -3.66 8.40 -2.17
CA LYS A 220 -4.16 9.66 -2.73
C LYS A 220 -4.13 9.66 -4.27
#